data_AF-A0A5N9I0E9-F1
#
_entry.id   AF-A0A5N9I0E9-F1
#
_cell.length_a   1.000
_cell.length_b   1.000
_cell.length_c   1.000
_cell.angle_alpha   90.00
_cell.angle_beta   90.00
_cell.angle_gamma   90.00
#
_symmetry.space_group_name_H-M   'P 1'
#
loop_
_entity.id
_entity.type
_entity.pdbx_description
1 polymer ?
#
loop_
_entity_poly.entity_id
_entity_poly.type
_entity_poly.pdbx_seq_one_letter_code
_entity_poly.pdbx_strand_id
1 'polypeptide(L)' 'MTSIAQRLQTLGIELPAARKPAFSYSAVVIDDGLAWISGQLPWLDDSTELIHKGRLGEQVTIVEAK' A
#
# COMPACT_ATOMS: atom_id res chain seq x y z
N MET A 1 -9.96 25.08 -1.34
CA MET A 1 -9.97 23.61 -1.54
C MET A 1 -8.93 23.01 -0.62
N THR A 2 -9.25 21.94 0.09
CA THR A 2 -8.28 21.17 0.90
C THR A 2 -7.48 20.23 0.01
N SER A 3 -6.15 20.17 0.22
CA SER A 3 -5.26 19.27 -0.51
C SER A 3 -5.46 17.81 -0.10
N ILE A 4 -4.98 16.87 -0.94
CA ILE A 4 -4.99 15.44 -0.59
C ILE A 4 -4.19 15.18 0.69
N ALA A 5 -3.04 15.84 0.87
CA ALA A 5 -2.23 15.75 2.08
C ALA A 5 -2.99 16.21 3.34
N GLN A 6 -3.75 17.31 3.24
CA GLN A 6 -4.58 17.80 4.36
C GLN A 6 -5.70 16.82 4.72
N ARG A 7 -6.28 16.15 3.72
CA ARG A 7 -7.31 15.12 3.95
C ARG A 7 -6.74 13.90 4.66
N LEU A 8 -5.56 13.42 4.25
CA LEU A 8 -4.84 12.33 4.92
C LEU A 8 -4.52 12.69 6.38
N GLN A 9 -4.03 13.90 6.61
CA GLN A 9 -3.73 14.39 7.97
C GLN A 9 -4.98 14.46 8.85
N THR A 10 -6.13 14.89 8.30
CA THR A 10 -7.42 14.91 9.03
C THR A 10 -7.88 13.51 9.44
N LEU A 11 -7.54 12.49 8.65
CA LEU A 11 -7.83 11.09 8.95
C LEU A 11 -6.81 10.45 9.87
N GLY A 12 -5.73 11.15 10.23
CA GLY A 12 -4.62 10.59 11.01
C GLY A 12 -3.82 9.53 10.24
N ILE A 13 -3.81 9.60 8.90
CA ILE A 13 -3.11 8.65 8.05
C ILE A 13 -1.78 9.27 7.60
N GLU A 14 -0.68 8.61 7.95
CA GLU A 14 0.64 8.92 7.42
C GLU A 14 0.94 8.00 6.23
N LEU A 15 1.51 8.56 5.16
CA LEU A 15 1.92 7.74 4.01
C LEU A 15 3.23 7.03 4.34
N PRO A 16 3.33 5.70 4.13
CA PRO A 16 4.57 4.99 4.33
C PRO A 16 5.61 5.39 3.29
N ALA A 17 6.88 5.11 3.57
CA ALA A 17 7.93 5.25 2.59
C ALA A 17 7.67 4.33 1.38
N ALA A 18 7.91 4.84 0.17
CA ALA A 18 7.74 4.06 -1.04
C ALA A 18 8.69 2.85 -1.02
N ARG A 19 8.13 1.65 -1.16
CA ARG A 19 8.89 0.41 -1.03
C ARG A 19 9.65 0.07 -2.31
N LYS A 20 10.85 -0.50 -2.14
CA LYS A 20 11.62 -1.03 -3.27
C LYS A 20 10.94 -2.30 -3.83
N PRO A 21 10.97 -2.50 -5.15
CA PRO A 21 10.55 -3.76 -5.78
C PRO A 21 11.24 -4.98 -5.17
N ALA A 22 10.50 -6.06 -4.98
CA ALA A 22 11.02 -7.30 -4.39
C ALA A 22 11.98 -8.07 -5.33
N PHE A 23 11.89 -7.82 -6.63
CA PHE A 23 12.69 -8.47 -7.68
C PHE A 23 13.02 -7.44 -8.78
N SER A 24 13.55 -7.92 -9.90
CA SER A 24 13.97 -7.09 -11.05
C SER A 24 12.78 -6.56 -11.87
N TYR A 25 12.01 -5.65 -11.29
CA TYR A 25 10.94 -4.89 -11.96
C TYR A 25 10.87 -3.45 -11.42
N SER A 26 10.21 -2.53 -12.13
CA SER A 26 10.02 -1.13 -11.68
C SER A 26 8.81 -0.99 -10.77
N ALA A 27 8.91 -0.20 -9.70
CA ALA A 27 7.79 0.09 -8.81
C ALA A 27 6.66 0.84 -9.55
N VAL A 28 7.04 1.77 -10.43
CA VAL A 28 6.14 2.54 -11.29
C VAL A 28 6.76 2.65 -12.68
N VAL A 29 5.94 2.50 -13.72
CA VAL A 29 6.28 2.83 -15.11
C VAL A 29 5.35 3.94 -15.56
N ILE A 30 5.88 4.97 -16.21
CA ILE A 30 5.08 6.04 -16.81
C ILE A 30 5.15 5.87 -18.32
N ASP A 31 3.98 5.76 -18.95
CA ASP A 31 3.84 5.61 -20.40
C ASP A 31 2.57 6.33 -20.87
N ASP A 32 2.70 7.16 -21.91
CA ASP A 32 1.62 7.98 -22.48
C ASP A 32 0.77 8.76 -21.44
N GLY A 33 1.42 9.37 -20.45
CA GLY A 33 0.74 10.11 -19.39
C GLY A 33 0.03 9.25 -18.34
N LEU A 34 0.13 7.92 -18.44
CA LEU A 34 -0.40 6.96 -17.47
C LEU A 34 0.73 6.43 -16.56
N ALA A 35 0.48 6.44 -15.25
CA ALA A 35 1.36 5.83 -14.27
C ALA A 35 0.85 4.43 -13.90
N TRP A 36 1.62 3.40 -14.24
CA TRP A 36 1.36 2.00 -13.95
C TRP A 36 2.10 1.61 -12.68
N ILE A 37 1.36 1.39 -11.59
CA ILE A 37 1.91 1.07 -10.27
C ILE A 37 1.91 -0.45 -10.10
N SER A 38 3.07 -1.02 -9.76
CA SER A 38 3.19 -2.45 -9.44
C SER A 38 2.41 -2.83 -8.18
N GLY A 39 2.12 -4.12 -8.00
CA GLY A 39 1.33 -4.63 -6.86
C GLY A 39 1.84 -4.11 -5.51
N GLN A 40 0.93 -3.55 -4.72
CA GLN A 40 1.19 -3.10 -3.35
C GLN A 40 0.60 -4.11 -2.37
N LEU A 41 1.27 -4.30 -1.23
CA LEU A 41 0.86 -5.23 -0.18
C LEU A 41 0.65 -4.45 1.14
N PRO A 42 -0.17 -4.97 2.08
CA PRO A 42 -0.39 -4.35 3.39
C PRO A 42 0.80 -4.61 4.31
N TRP A 43 1.89 -3.88 4.08
CA TRP A 43 3.09 -3.95 4.92
C TRP A 43 2.82 -3.36 6.30
N LEU A 44 3.41 -3.97 7.33
CA LEU A 44 3.44 -3.40 8.66
C LEU A 44 4.55 -2.34 8.70
N ASP A 45 4.17 -1.07 8.61
CA ASP A 45 5.06 0.10 8.57
C ASP A 45 6.21 -0.09 7.56
N ASP A 46 7.45 0.16 7.99
CA ASP A 46 8.66 -0.04 7.18
C ASP A 46 9.21 -1.49 7.24
N SER A 47 8.50 -2.41 7.91
CA SER A 47 8.96 -3.80 8.08
C SER A 47 8.80 -4.64 6.81
N THR A 48 9.45 -5.82 6.79
CA THR A 48 9.24 -6.86 5.77
C THR A 48 8.06 -7.77 6.04
N GLU A 49 7.30 -7.51 7.11
CA GLU A 49 6.14 -8.29 7.50
C GLU A 49 4.85 -7.70 6.92
N LEU A 50 3.87 -8.58 6.66
CA LEU A 50 2.53 -8.18 6.24
C LEU A 50 1.62 -8.11 7.47
N ILE A 51 0.73 -7.12 7.51
CA ILE A 51 -0.29 -6.97 8.56
C ILE A 51 -1.15 -8.24 8.62
N HIS A 52 -1.56 -8.76 7.45
CA HIS A 52 -2.31 -10.00 7.34
C HIS A 52 -1.71 -10.90 6.26
N LYS A 53 -1.58 -12.21 6.56
CA LYS A 53 -1.14 -13.26 5.64
C LYS A 53 -2.17 -14.37 5.60
N GLY A 54 -2.39 -14.94 4.41
CA GLY A 54 -3.32 -16.06 4.21
C GLY A 54 -4.62 -15.65 3.53
N ARG A 55 -5.55 -16.60 3.45
CA ARG A 55 -6.81 -16.52 2.72
C ARG A 55 -7.91 -15.94 3.61
N LEU A 56 -8.66 -14.98 3.04
CA LEU A 56 -9.87 -14.44 3.68
C LEU A 56 -10.89 -15.56 3.91
N GLY A 57 -11.45 -15.61 5.12
CA GLY A 57 -12.38 -16.64 5.57
C GLY A 57 -11.72 -17.90 6.11
N GLU A 58 -10.40 -18.03 6.03
CA GLU A 58 -9.64 -19.12 6.68
C GLU A 58 -8.68 -18.58 7.73
N GLN A 59 -7.62 -17.89 7.31
CA GLN A 59 -6.59 -17.35 8.21
C GLN A 59 -6.81 -15.86 8.52
N VAL A 60 -7.63 -15.17 7.73
CA VAL A 60 -7.98 -13.77 7.91
C VAL A 60 -9.50 -13.66 7.99
N THR A 61 -10.04 -13.09 9.06
CA THR A 61 -11.47 -12.83 9.18
C THR A 61 -11.90 -11.59 8.39
N ILE A 62 -13.21 -11.43 8.16
CA ILE A 62 -13.75 -10.23 7.51
C ILE A 62 -13.46 -8.96 8.32
N VAL A 63 -13.43 -9.08 9.65
CA VAL A 63 -13.16 -7.93 10.54
C VAL A 63 -11.70 -7.48 10.42
N GLU A 64 -10.78 -8.42 10.27
CA GLU A 64 -9.35 -8.17 10.09
C GLU A 64 -9.01 -7.68 8.67
N ALA A 65 -9.78 -8.05 7.64
CA ALA A 65 -9.55 -7.64 6.26
C ALA A 65 -9.98 -6.19 5.95
N LYS A 66 -9.49 -5.24 6.75
CA LYS A 66 -9.76 -3.80 6.63
C LYS A 66 -8.50 -3.01 6.31
#